data_AF-A0A380W2B2-F1
#
_entry.id   AF-A0A380W2B2-F1
#
_cell.length_a   1.000
_cell.length_b   1.000
_cell.length_c   1.000
_cell.angle_alpha   90.00
_cell.angle_beta   90.00
_cell.angle_gamma   90.00
#
_symmetry.space_group_name_H-M   'P 1'
#
loop_
_entity.id
_entity.type
_entity.pdbx_description
1 polymer ?
#
loop_
_entity_poly.entity_id
_entity_poly.type
_entity_poly.pdbx_seq_one_letter_code
_entity_poly.pdbx_strand_id
1 'polypeptide(L)'
;MSRHEKEIALGVLQALNAARLIPGDAELAKASAMALPERGISGDLFRENTFVAIRNLRISIDEGENEERLNALYSAAVDAAYVWVEARSDSQNET
;
A
#
# COMPACT_ATOMS: atom_id res chain seq x y z
N MET A 1 -17.61 5.92 6.93
CA MET A 1 -16.26 6.11 6.33
C MET A 1 -15.26 5.03 6.73
N SER A 2 -15.05 4.72 8.02
CA SER A 2 -14.04 3.73 8.47
C SER A 2 -14.11 2.35 7.78
N ARG A 3 -15.31 1.79 7.55
CA ARG A 3 -15.46 0.48 6.90
C ARG A 3 -14.98 0.46 5.44
N HIS A 4 -15.31 1.50 4.67
CA HIS A 4 -14.90 1.58 3.26
C HIS A 4 -13.37 1.75 3.13
N GLU A 5 -12.77 2.62 3.94
CA GLU A 5 -11.31 2.77 3.97
C GLU A 5 -10.61 1.49 4.43
N LYS A 6 -11.19 0.75 5.39
CA LYS A 6 -10.67 -0.57 5.79
C LYS A 6 -10.71 -1.58 4.64
N GLU A 7 -11.79 -1.61 3.87
CA GLU A 7 -11.92 -2.49 2.70
C GLU A 7 -10.88 -2.14 1.62
N ILE A 8 -10.63 -0.85 1.39
CA ILE A 8 -9.56 -0.38 0.49
C ILE A 8 -8.19 -0.83 1.02
N ALA A 9 -7.87 -0.57 2.29
CA ALA A 9 -6.60 -0.94 2.90
C ALA A 9 -6.34 -2.45 2.83
N LEU A 10 -7.36 -3.27 3.11
CA LEU A 10 -7.29 -4.72 2.95
C LEU A 10 -7.05 -5.13 1.49
N GLY A 11 -7.72 -4.47 0.54
CA GLY A 11 -7.51 -4.69 -0.89
C GLY A 11 -6.08 -4.38 -1.32
N VAL A 12 -5.48 -3.30 -0.80
CA VAL A 12 -4.07 -2.94 -1.04
C VAL A 12 -3.13 -4.01 -0.49
N LEU A 13 -3.34 -4.45 0.75
CA LEU A 13 -2.54 -5.51 1.36
C LEU A 13 -2.63 -6.83 0.58
N GLN A 14 -3.82 -7.22 0.13
CA GLN A 14 -4.03 -8.41 -0.69
C GLN A 14 -3.31 -8.33 -2.04
N ALA A 15 -3.37 -7.18 -2.70
CA ALA A 15 -2.67 -6.95 -3.97
C ALA A 15 -1.14 -6.98 -3.77
N LEU A 16 -0.63 -6.41 -2.68
CA LEU A 16 0.80 -6.51 -2.34
C LEU A 16 1.23 -7.97 -2.14
N ASN A 17 0.47 -8.75 -1.38
CA ASN A 17 0.79 -10.16 -1.16
C ASN A 17 0.71 -11.03 -2.43
N ALA A 18 0.00 -10.58 -3.46
CA ALA A 18 -0.10 -11.24 -4.76
C ALA A 18 0.95 -10.76 -5.77
N ALA A 19 1.72 -9.72 -5.44
CA ALA A 19 2.75 -9.16 -6.31
C ALA A 19 3.90 -10.15 -6.56
N ARG A 20 4.42 -10.10 -7.78
CA ARG A 20 5.56 -10.87 -8.28
C ARG A 20 6.87 -10.07 -8.31
N LEU A 21 6.80 -8.76 -8.04
CA LEU A 21 7.95 -7.85 -7.99
C LEU A 21 8.74 -7.77 -9.30
N ILE A 22 8.02 -7.75 -10.43
CA ILE A 22 8.58 -7.64 -11.78
C ILE A 22 8.14 -6.33 -12.46
N PRO A 23 8.89 -5.81 -13.44
CA PRO A 23 8.46 -4.65 -14.20
C PRO A 23 7.07 -4.87 -14.82
N GLY A 24 6.18 -3.90 -14.65
CA GLY A 24 4.80 -3.99 -15.14
C GLY A 24 3.87 -4.93 -14.36
N ASP A 25 4.21 -5.30 -13.13
CA ASP A 25 3.36 -6.11 -12.25
C ASP A 25 1.96 -5.48 -12.05
N ALA A 26 0.94 -6.22 -12.49
CA ALA A 26 -0.46 -5.79 -12.44
C ALA A 26 -0.98 -5.64 -11.00
N GLU A 27 -0.53 -6.46 -10.06
CA GLU A 27 -0.98 -6.38 -8.67
C GLU A 27 -0.35 -5.18 -7.96
N LEU A 28 0.91 -4.83 -8.25
CA LEU A 28 1.51 -3.59 -7.77
C LEU A 28 0.84 -2.34 -8.36
N ALA A 29 0.48 -2.37 -9.66
CA ALA A 29 -0.27 -1.30 -10.28
C ALA A 29 -1.65 -1.12 -9.62
N LYS A 30 -2.35 -2.23 -9.34
CA LYS A 30 -3.63 -2.23 -8.64
C LYS A 30 -3.50 -1.70 -7.21
N ALA A 31 -2.52 -2.18 -6.44
CA ALA A 31 -2.24 -1.69 -5.08
C ALA A 31 -2.00 -0.17 -5.07
N SER A 32 -1.19 0.31 -6.02
CA SER A 32 -0.90 1.74 -6.18
C SER A 32 -2.15 2.56 -6.53
N ALA A 33 -3.01 2.05 -7.42
CA ALA A 33 -4.25 2.73 -7.80
C ALA A 33 -5.24 2.83 -6.64
N MET A 34 -5.37 1.77 -5.82
CA MET A 34 -6.24 1.76 -4.65
C MET A 34 -5.71 2.68 -3.53
N ALA A 35 -4.40 2.71 -3.32
CA ALA A 35 -3.77 3.58 -2.33
C ALA A 35 -3.71 5.06 -2.76
N LEU A 36 -3.96 5.38 -4.03
CA LEU A 36 -3.89 6.75 -4.55
C LEU A 36 -4.77 7.68 -3.70
N PRO A 37 -4.21 8.75 -3.10
CA PRO A 37 -4.98 9.72 -2.34
C PRO A 37 -5.96 10.47 -3.24
N GLU A 38 -7.18 10.72 -2.76
CA GLU A 38 -8.14 11.56 -3.46
C GLU A 38 -7.65 13.01 -3.50
N ARG A 39 -7.73 13.66 -4.66
CA ARG A 39 -7.34 15.07 -4.80
C ARG A 39 -8.23 15.93 -3.90
N GLY A 40 -7.64 16.54 -2.87
CA GLY A 40 -8.33 17.47 -1.97
C GLY A 40 -8.68 16.88 -0.60
N ILE A 41 -8.48 15.58 -0.37
CA ILE A 41 -8.54 14.97 0.97
C ILE A 41 -7.10 14.89 1.50
N SER A 42 -6.58 16.02 1.97
CA SER A 42 -5.36 16.06 2.78
C SER A 42 -5.71 15.52 4.17
N GLY A 43 -5.09 14.43 4.61
CA GLY A 43 -5.18 14.02 6.02
C GLY A 43 -5.13 12.53 6.35
N ASP A 44 -5.25 11.60 5.38
CA ASP A 44 -5.04 10.17 5.69
C ASP A 44 -3.56 9.80 5.50
N LEU A 45 -2.76 10.09 6.53
CA LEU A 45 -1.33 9.78 6.57
C LEU A 45 -1.03 8.29 6.35
N PHE A 46 -1.93 7.38 6.76
CA PHE A 46 -1.72 5.94 6.56
C PHE A 46 -1.84 5.56 5.10
N ARG A 47 -2.84 6.11 4.41
CA ARG A 47 -3.03 5.93 2.97
C ARG A 47 -1.89 6.55 2.16
N GLU A 48 -1.50 7.78 2.49
CA GLU A 48 -0.41 8.49 1.81
C GLU A 48 0.92 7.75 1.94
N ASN A 49 1.28 7.31 3.16
CA ASN A 49 2.51 6.56 3.40
C ASN A 49 2.51 5.23 2.63
N THR A 50 1.38 4.52 2.61
CA THR A 50 1.21 3.28 1.84
C THR A 50 1.43 3.54 0.34
N PHE A 51 0.80 4.59 -0.21
CA PHE A 51 0.98 4.95 -1.62
C PHE A 51 2.43 5.27 -1.97
N VAL A 52 3.13 6.04 -1.12
CA VAL A 52 4.54 6.40 -1.32
C VAL A 52 5.43 5.15 -1.28
N ALA A 53 5.22 4.25 -0.33
CA ALA A 53 5.98 3.01 -0.23
C ALA A 53 5.82 2.13 -1.49
N ILE A 54 4.58 1.97 -1.97
CA ILE A 54 4.29 1.22 -3.20
C ILE A 54 4.93 1.89 -4.43
N ARG A 55 4.86 3.23 -4.51
CA ARG A 55 5.48 3.99 -5.61
C ARG A 55 6.99 3.79 -5.64
N ASN A 56 7.66 3.86 -4.48
CA ASN A 56 9.11 3.68 -4.39
C ASN A 56 9.52 2.26 -4.79
N LEU A 57 8.79 1.24 -4.33
CA LEU A 57 9.00 -0.14 -4.75
C LEU A 57 8.89 -0.28 -6.28
N ARG A 58 7.85 0.28 -6.90
CA ARG A 58 7.65 0.23 -8.36
C ARG A 58 8.80 0.88 -9.13
N ILE A 59 9.23 2.07 -8.69
CA ILE A 59 10.35 2.78 -9.32
C ILE A 59 11.63 1.92 -9.23
N SER A 60 11.94 1.36 -8.06
CA SER A 60 13.13 0.52 -7.90
C SER A 60 13.08 -0.77 -8.72
N ILE A 61 11.89 -1.36 -8.93
CA ILE A 61 11.71 -2.50 -9.84
C ILE A 61 12.03 -2.08 -11.29
N ASP A 62 11.47 -0.95 -11.73
CA ASP A 62 11.68 -0.44 -13.10
C ASP A 62 13.14 -0.01 -13.33
N GLU A 63 13.84 0.44 -12.28
CA GLU A 63 15.28 0.78 -12.30
C GLU A 63 16.20 -0.45 -12.27
N GLY A 64 15.67 -1.64 -11.99
CA GLY A 64 16.46 -2.88 -11.90
C GLY A 64 17.35 -2.95 -10.65
N GLU A 65 16.86 -2.41 -9.53
CA GLU A 65 17.53 -2.51 -8.23
C GLU A 65 17.73 -3.97 -7.79
N ASN A 66 18.70 -4.18 -6.89
CA ASN A 66 19.03 -5.52 -6.42
C ASN A 66 17.92 -6.13 -5.53
N GLU A 67 17.92 -7.46 -5.43
CA GLU A 67 16.89 -8.22 -4.71
C GLU A 67 16.76 -7.82 -3.23
N GLU A 68 17.87 -7.53 -2.53
CA GLU A 68 17.85 -7.10 -1.13
C GLU A 68 17.08 -5.78 -0.98
N ARG A 69 17.36 -4.81 -1.86
CA ARG A 69 16.68 -3.52 -1.88
C ARG A 69 15.19 -3.66 -2.21
N LEU A 70 14.86 -4.50 -3.19
CA LEU A 70 13.47 -4.78 -3.56
C LEU A 70 12.70 -5.44 -2.42
N ASN A 71 13.30 -6.41 -1.72
CA ASN A 71 12.70 -7.07 -0.56
C ASN A 71 12.47 -6.11 0.60
N ALA A 72 13.43 -5.20 0.87
CA ALA A 72 13.27 -4.19 1.91
C ALA A 72 12.13 -3.21 1.60
N LEU A 73 12.04 -2.75 0.35
CA LEU A 73 10.96 -1.86 -0.10
C LEU A 73 9.60 -2.56 -0.11
N TYR A 74 9.58 -3.85 -0.48
CA TYR A 74 8.38 -4.67 -0.42
C TYR A 74 7.88 -4.83 1.01
N SER A 75 8.76 -5.18 1.95
CA SER A 75 8.41 -5.26 3.38
C SER A 75 7.85 -3.94 3.89
N ALA A 76 8.50 -2.80 3.57
CA ALA A 76 8.02 -1.49 3.97
C ALA A 76 6.63 -1.16 3.40
N ALA A 77 6.33 -1.57 2.16
CA ALA A 77 5.01 -1.37 1.55
C ALA A 77 3.93 -2.25 2.22
N VAL A 78 4.26 -3.50 2.54
CA VAL A 78 3.38 -4.43 3.26
C VAL A 78 3.09 -3.91 4.67
N ASP A 79 4.12 -3.49 5.41
CA ASP A 79 3.98 -2.96 6.77
C ASP A 79 3.12 -1.69 6.79
N ALA A 80 3.33 -0.77 5.84
CA ALA A 80 2.50 0.42 5.73
C ALA A 80 1.01 0.09 5.48
N ALA A 81 0.73 -0.84 4.57
CA ALA A 81 -0.63 -1.29 4.28
C ALA A 81 -1.26 -1.99 5.50
N TYR A 82 -0.49 -2.80 6.22
CA TYR A 82 -0.94 -3.49 7.43
C TYR A 82 -1.31 -2.49 8.54
N VAL A 83 -0.44 -1.51 8.82
CA VAL A 83 -0.71 -0.46 9.81
C VAL A 83 -1.94 0.37 9.42
N TRP A 84 -2.18 0.61 8.12
CA TRP A 84 -3.39 1.27 7.66
C TRP A 84 -4.66 0.45 7.97
N VAL A 85 -4.63 -0.87 7.77
CA VAL A 85 -5.73 -1.77 8.12
C VAL A 85 -6.02 -1.75 9.63
N GLU A 86 -4.98 -1.79 10.47
CA GLU A 86 -5.10 -1.72 11.92
C GLU A 86 -5.73 -0.40 12.37
N ALA A 87 -5.23 0.72 11.85
CA ALA A 87 -5.73 2.06 12.16
C ALA A 87 -7.20 2.30 11.76
N ARG A 88 -7.81 1.41 10.97
CA ARG A 88 -9.24 1.45 10.63
C ARG A 88 -10.05 0.34 11.29
N SER A 89 -9.38 -0.60 11.95
CA SER A 89 -9.99 -1.69 12.72
C SER A 89 -10.28 -1.28 14.17
N ASP A 90 -9.38 -0.53 14.81
CA ASP A 90 -9.57 -0.11 16.20
C ASP A 90 -10.71 0.90 16.37
N SER A 91 -10.99 1.72 15.35
CA SER A 91 -12.13 2.65 15.35
C SER A 91 -13.51 1.97 15.36
N GLN A 92 -13.59 0.63 15.31
CA GLN A 92 -14.84 -0.13 15.39
C GLN A 92 -15.14 -0.70 16.79
N ASN A 93 -14.20 -0.63 17.74
CA ASN A 93 -14.37 -1.20 19.09
C ASN A 93 -14.78 -0.18 20.18
N GLU A 94 -15.02 1.09 19.83
CA GLU A 94 -15.39 2.16 20.78
C GLU A 94 -16.89 2.52 20.77
N THR A 95 -17.79 1.55 20.61
CA THR A 95 -19.26 1.73 20.77
C THR A 95 -19.86 0.66 21.65
#